data_AF-S0GV52-F1
#
_entry.id   AF-S0GV52-F1
#
_cell.length_a   1.000
_cell.length_b   1.000
_cell.length_c   1.000
_cell.angle_alpha   90.00
_cell.angle_beta   90.00
_cell.angle_gamma   90.00
#
_symmetry.space_group_name_H-M   'P 1'
#
loop_
_entity.id
_entity.type
_entity.pdbx_description
1 polymer ?
#
loop_
_entity_poly.entity_id
_entity_poly.type
_entity_poly.pdbx_seq_one_letter_code
_entity_poly.pdbx_strand_id
1 'polypeptide(L)'
;MYKCFFKRLIDIVGSLCICPFVVLEIVILAPLIYFTDRGPIFFNGQRVGKGGKIFKMFKLRSMYINSKDIRNADGSTFNSDNDPRVTPIGRFIRKTSLDEFPQFFNVLIGDMSLVGPRPSLTTTPYSEYSEVRKKRVSICPGVTGYSQAYYRNSIGQDEKFKYDAYYADNVTFWMDIKVLFKTFWTVIANKNINTGESMKK
;
A
#
# COMPACT_ATOMS: atom_id res chain seq x y z
N MET A 1 -23.89 -8.60 -4.74
CA MET A 1 -23.35 -9.96 -4.55
C MET A 1 -21.81 -9.99 -4.53
N TYR A 2 -21.13 -9.51 -5.58
CA TYR A 2 -19.65 -9.50 -5.65
C TYR A 2 -18.96 -8.85 -4.44
N LYS A 3 -19.24 -7.56 -4.19
CA LYS A 3 -18.64 -6.75 -3.12
C LYS A 3 -18.81 -7.35 -1.71
N CYS A 4 -19.93 -8.04 -1.47
CA CYS A 4 -20.29 -8.54 -0.14
C CYS A 4 -19.78 -9.96 0.14
N PHE A 5 -19.65 -10.81 -0.88
CA PHE A 5 -19.34 -12.24 -0.69
C PHE A 5 -18.14 -12.67 -1.53
N PHE A 6 -18.27 -12.66 -2.87
CA PHE A 6 -17.24 -13.22 -3.76
C PHE A 6 -15.89 -12.51 -3.66
N LYS A 7 -15.88 -11.19 -3.44
CA LYS A 7 -14.64 -10.44 -3.28
C LYS A 7 -13.81 -10.99 -2.11
N ARG A 8 -14.46 -11.26 -0.96
CA ARG A 8 -13.76 -11.80 0.22
C ARG A 8 -13.22 -13.21 -0.02
N LEU A 9 -13.96 -14.05 -0.73
CA LEU A 9 -13.50 -15.39 -1.10
C LEU A 9 -12.27 -15.33 -2.00
N ILE A 10 -12.29 -14.48 -3.03
CA ILE A 10 -11.16 -14.25 -3.93
C ILE A 10 -9.96 -13.70 -3.16
N ASP A 11 -10.19 -12.76 -2.23
CA ASP A 11 -9.13 -12.19 -1.40
C ASP A 11 -8.40 -13.28 -0.58
N ILE A 12 -9.16 -14.18 0.04
CA ILE A 12 -8.61 -15.29 0.84
C ILE A 12 -7.86 -16.27 -0.05
N VAL A 13 -8.49 -16.78 -1.12
CA VAL A 13 -7.89 -17.76 -2.03
C VAL A 13 -6.63 -17.20 -2.68
N GLY A 14 -6.70 -15.97 -3.22
CA GLY A 14 -5.56 -15.31 -3.84
C GLY A 14 -4.41 -15.09 -2.86
N SER A 15 -4.70 -14.68 -1.63
CA SER A 15 -3.66 -14.49 -0.60
C SER A 15 -3.05 -15.82 -0.16
N LEU A 16 -3.84 -16.89 -0.01
CA LEU A 16 -3.32 -18.23 0.30
C LEU A 16 -2.37 -18.74 -0.79
N CYS A 17 -2.66 -18.50 -2.06
CA CYS A 17 -1.77 -18.84 -3.16
C CYS A 17 -0.45 -18.04 -3.12
N ILE A 18 -0.49 -16.79 -2.65
CA ILE A 18 0.68 -15.90 -2.61
C ILE A 18 1.53 -16.11 -1.34
N CYS A 19 0.92 -16.50 -0.22
CA CYS A 19 1.58 -16.64 1.08
C CYS A 19 2.86 -17.50 1.09
N PRO A 20 2.97 -18.63 0.37
CA PRO A 20 4.23 -19.37 0.28
C PRO A 20 5.39 -18.52 -0.27
N PHE A 21 5.12 -17.66 -1.25
CA PHE A 21 6.10 -16.72 -1.80
C PHE A 21 6.45 -15.61 -0.81
N VAL A 22 5.47 -15.13 -0.03
CA VAL A 22 5.71 -14.14 1.04
C VAL A 22 6.63 -14.72 2.12
N VAL A 23 6.42 -15.98 2.51
CA VAL A 23 7.29 -16.65 3.49
C VAL A 23 8.71 -16.80 2.94
N LEU A 24 8.85 -17.26 1.69
CA LEU A 24 10.14 -17.39 1.03
C LEU A 24 10.88 -16.04 0.95
N GLU A 25 10.18 -14.99 0.55
CA GLU A 25 10.70 -13.64 0.51
C GLU A 25 11.19 -13.18 1.88
N ILE A 26 10.39 -13.35 2.94
CA ILE A 26 10.78 -12.98 4.30
C ILE A 26 12.05 -13.72 4.71
N VAL A 27 12.15 -15.03 4.46
CA VAL A 27 13.34 -15.83 4.79
C VAL A 27 14.61 -15.29 4.11
N ILE A 28 14.50 -14.85 2.85
CA ILE A 28 15.64 -14.33 2.08
C ILE A 28 15.98 -12.89 2.48
N LEU A 29 14.98 -12.00 2.62
CA LEU A 29 15.19 -10.57 2.82
C LEU A 29 15.40 -10.20 4.29
N ALA A 30 14.85 -10.97 5.24
CA ALA A 30 14.95 -10.65 6.66
C ALA A 30 16.41 -10.56 7.15
N PRO A 31 17.33 -11.49 6.82
CA PRO A 31 18.74 -11.36 7.19
C PRO A 31 19.37 -10.11 6.58
N LEU A 32 19.09 -9.82 5.30
CA LEU A 32 19.66 -8.66 4.60
C LEU A 32 19.21 -7.34 5.25
N ILE A 33 17.93 -7.24 5.61
CA ILE A 33 17.38 -6.09 6.33
C ILE A 33 18.01 -5.99 7.72
N TYR A 34 18.05 -7.10 8.46
CA TYR A 34 18.58 -7.13 9.82
C TYR A 34 20.05 -6.73 9.87
N PHE A 35 20.90 -7.29 9.01
CA PHE A 35 22.33 -7.00 9.02
C PHE A 35 22.70 -5.60 8.50
N THR A 36 21.75 -4.86 7.92
CA THR A 36 22.01 -3.48 7.48
C THR A 36 22.25 -2.52 8.65
N ASP A 37 21.49 -2.65 9.74
CA ASP A 37 21.62 -1.77 10.92
C ASP A 37 21.17 -2.41 12.24
N ARG A 38 20.98 -3.74 12.27
CA ARG A 38 20.55 -4.56 13.42
C ARG A 38 19.17 -4.20 13.99
N GLY A 39 18.34 -3.51 13.20
CA GLY A 39 16.97 -3.15 13.57
C GLY A 39 15.92 -4.22 13.29
N PRO A 40 14.66 -3.95 13.66
CA PRO A 40 13.56 -4.85 13.40
C PRO A 40 13.37 -5.10 11.90
N ILE A 41 13.02 -6.32 11.51
CA ILE A 41 12.81 -6.67 10.09
C ILE A 41 11.56 -5.98 9.53
N PHE A 42 10.51 -5.88 10.35
CA PHE A 42 9.22 -5.34 9.93
C PHE A 42 9.01 -3.90 10.41
N PHE A 43 8.43 -3.07 9.54
CA PHE A 43 7.87 -1.76 9.87
C PHE A 43 6.35 -1.85 9.92
N ASN A 44 5.83 -2.27 11.08
CA ASN A 44 4.41 -2.53 11.25
C ASN A 44 3.64 -1.29 11.74
N GLY A 45 3.32 -0.38 10.82
CA GLY A 45 2.63 0.87 11.14
C GLY A 45 1.13 0.70 11.38
N GLN A 46 0.58 1.50 12.30
CA GLN A 46 -0.87 1.62 12.45
C GLN A 46 -1.49 2.32 11.24
N ARG A 47 -2.63 1.80 10.77
CA ARG A 47 -3.36 2.32 9.62
C ARG A 47 -4.85 2.31 9.86
N VAL A 48 -5.54 3.20 9.16
CA VAL A 48 -7.01 3.26 9.15
C VAL A 48 -7.55 2.31 8.09
N GLY A 49 -8.38 1.36 8.53
CA GLY A 49 -9.09 0.39 7.73
C GLY A 49 -10.57 0.72 7.56
N LYS A 50 -11.37 -0.31 7.27
CA LYS A 50 -12.80 -0.17 7.00
C LYS A 50 -13.53 0.47 8.18
N GLY A 51 -14.36 1.49 7.90
CA GLY A 51 -15.17 2.19 8.89
C GLY A 51 -14.35 2.97 9.92
N GLY A 52 -13.09 3.31 9.61
CA GLY A 52 -12.21 4.01 10.55
C GLY A 52 -11.47 3.08 11.54
N LYS A 53 -11.69 1.76 11.49
CA LYS A 53 -11.03 0.81 12.40
C LYS A 53 -9.51 0.83 12.22
N ILE A 54 -8.76 1.00 13.30
CA ILE A 54 -7.30 0.96 13.26
C ILE A 54 -6.82 -0.49 13.22
N PHE A 55 -5.85 -0.78 12.35
CA PHE A 55 -5.17 -2.08 12.27
C PHE A 55 -3.67 -1.93 12.08
N LYS A 56 -2.93 -3.01 12.32
CA LYS A 56 -1.48 -3.07 12.16
C LYS A 56 -1.15 -3.58 10.75
N MET A 57 -0.64 -2.70 9.88
CA MET A 57 -0.28 -3.06 8.52
C MET A 57 1.13 -3.67 8.49
N PHE A 58 1.26 -4.89 7.98
CA PHE A 58 2.54 -5.57 7.88
C PHE A 58 3.36 -5.06 6.70
N LYS A 59 4.65 -4.78 6.93
CA LYS A 59 5.56 -4.31 5.89
C LYS A 59 7.00 -4.67 6.23
N LEU A 60 7.82 -5.06 5.26
CA LEU A 60 9.26 -5.14 5.47
C LEU A 60 9.84 -3.72 5.61
N ARG A 61 10.83 -3.57 6.49
CA ARG A 61 11.50 -2.30 6.71
C ARG A 61 12.50 -2.04 5.59
N SER A 62 12.34 -0.90 4.93
CA SER A 62 13.23 -0.43 3.87
C SER A 62 14.12 0.75 4.29
N MET A 63 13.85 1.36 5.44
CA MET A 63 14.55 2.56 5.93
C MET A 63 15.42 2.25 7.16
N TYR A 64 16.47 3.05 7.36
CA TYR A 64 17.30 2.98 8.56
C TYR A 64 16.46 3.24 9.82
N ILE A 65 16.85 2.62 10.94
CA ILE A 65 16.25 2.91 12.24
C ILE A 65 16.38 4.42 12.53
N ASN A 66 15.35 5.01 13.15
CA ASN A 66 15.32 6.42 13.57
C ASN A 66 15.48 7.43 12.41
N SER A 67 15.18 7.03 11.17
CA SER A 67 15.12 7.97 10.05
C SER A 67 14.08 9.06 10.30
N LYS A 68 14.43 10.32 10.02
CA LYS A 68 13.50 11.46 10.16
C LYS A 68 12.24 11.26 9.32
N ASP A 69 11.09 11.62 9.86
CA ASP A 69 9.84 11.63 9.08
C ASP A 69 9.76 12.91 8.24
N ILE A 70 10.15 12.80 6.97
CA ILE A 70 10.10 13.87 5.97
C ILE A 70 8.82 13.72 5.16
N ARG A 71 8.06 14.82 5.06
CA ARG A 71 6.76 14.93 4.38
C ARG A 71 6.81 16.00 3.29
N ASN A 72 5.99 15.81 2.26
CA ASN A 72 5.73 16.84 1.26
C ASN A 72 4.75 17.88 1.83
N ALA A 73 4.64 19.04 1.17
CA ALA A 73 3.73 20.12 1.59
C ALA A 73 2.25 19.70 1.65
N ASP A 74 1.84 18.73 0.83
CA ASP A 74 0.49 18.16 0.82
C ASP A 74 0.26 17.07 1.91
N GLY A 75 1.23 16.87 2.81
CA GLY A 75 1.19 15.87 3.88
C GLY A 75 1.51 14.44 3.44
N SER A 76 1.76 14.20 2.14
CA SER A 76 2.17 12.88 1.65
C SER A 76 3.60 12.54 2.07
N THR A 77 3.93 11.24 2.12
CA THR A 77 5.29 10.79 2.45
C THR A 77 6.28 11.23 1.38
N PHE A 78 7.37 11.89 1.77
CA PHE A 78 8.44 12.24 0.84
C PHE A 78 9.07 10.96 0.26
N ASN A 79 9.26 10.94 -1.06
CA ASN A 79 9.94 9.85 -1.75
C ASN A 79 10.80 10.39 -2.91
N SER A 80 12.05 9.96 -2.96
CA SER A 80 13.04 10.33 -3.97
C SER A 80 13.98 9.14 -4.23
N ASP A 81 14.55 9.03 -5.43
CA ASP A 81 15.53 7.98 -5.77
C ASP A 81 16.74 7.99 -4.84
N ASN A 82 17.12 9.17 -4.38
CA ASN A 82 18.28 9.39 -3.50
C ASN A 82 17.85 9.75 -2.07
N ASP A 83 16.73 9.21 -1.59
CA ASP A 83 16.30 9.41 -0.19
C ASP A 83 17.31 8.76 0.79
N PRO A 84 18.05 9.55 1.59
CA PRO A 84 19.12 9.06 2.45
C PRO A 84 18.59 8.18 3.60
N ARG A 85 17.28 8.20 3.85
CA ARG A 85 16.62 7.36 4.86
C ARG A 85 16.52 5.91 4.40
N VAL A 86 16.59 5.65 3.11
CA VAL A 86 16.37 4.33 2.52
C VAL A 86 17.70 3.57 2.48
N THR A 87 17.67 2.34 2.99
CA THR A 87 18.84 1.46 3.01
C THR A 87 19.18 0.98 1.59
N PRO A 88 20.42 0.52 1.32
CA PRO A 88 20.78 -0.04 0.01
C PRO A 88 19.87 -1.19 -0.42
N ILE A 89 19.62 -2.15 0.48
CA ILE A 89 18.67 -3.25 0.22
C ILE A 89 17.23 -2.72 0.13
N GLY A 90 16.86 -1.74 0.95
CA GLY A 90 15.54 -1.11 0.93
C GLY A 90 15.20 -0.44 -0.41
N ARG A 91 16.20 0.11 -1.12
CA ARG A 91 16.01 0.64 -2.47
C ARG A 91 15.55 -0.45 -3.44
N PHE A 92 16.18 -1.61 -3.41
CA PHE A 92 15.79 -2.76 -4.22
C PHE A 92 14.37 -3.23 -3.87
N ILE A 93 14.11 -3.50 -2.58
CA ILE A 93 12.83 -4.02 -2.09
C ILE A 93 11.66 -3.07 -2.44
N ARG A 94 11.85 -1.75 -2.32
CA ARG A 94 10.83 -0.75 -2.69
C ARG A 94 10.58 -0.69 -4.19
N LYS A 95 11.65 -0.79 -5.00
CA LYS A 95 11.55 -0.76 -6.47
C LYS A 95 10.73 -1.96 -6.98
N THR A 96 10.93 -3.13 -6.38
CA THR A 96 10.18 -4.35 -6.71
C THR A 96 8.86 -4.47 -5.96
N SER A 97 8.54 -3.54 -5.04
CA SER A 97 7.36 -3.57 -4.16
C SER A 97 7.27 -4.79 -3.25
N LEU A 98 8.38 -5.50 -3.06
CA LEU A 98 8.46 -6.66 -2.17
C LEU A 98 8.14 -6.27 -0.72
N ASP A 99 8.46 -5.04 -0.33
CA ASP A 99 8.20 -4.54 1.02
C ASP A 99 6.73 -4.64 1.45
N GLU A 100 5.80 -4.62 0.50
CA GLU A 100 4.35 -4.67 0.73
C GLU A 100 3.75 -6.08 0.72
N PHE A 101 4.50 -7.13 0.35
CA PHE A 101 4.01 -8.51 0.30
C PHE A 101 3.54 -9.05 1.67
N PRO A 102 4.14 -8.72 2.83
CA PRO A 102 3.59 -9.13 4.12
C PRO A 102 2.13 -8.70 4.36
N GLN A 103 1.61 -7.72 3.61
CA GLN A 103 0.21 -7.29 3.70
C GLN A 103 -0.78 -8.39 3.25
N PHE A 104 -0.36 -9.42 2.50
CA PHE A 104 -1.22 -10.56 2.20
C PHE A 104 -1.67 -11.30 3.48
N PHE A 105 -0.90 -11.24 4.58
CA PHE A 105 -1.36 -11.70 5.88
C PHE A 105 -2.50 -10.84 6.44
N ASN A 106 -2.45 -9.51 6.26
CA ASN A 106 -3.57 -8.63 6.62
C ASN A 106 -4.83 -8.93 5.80
N VAL A 107 -4.65 -9.34 4.54
CA VAL A 107 -5.77 -9.81 3.72
C VAL A 107 -6.36 -11.07 4.32
N LEU A 108 -5.57 -12.07 4.69
CA LEU A 108 -6.09 -13.28 5.35
C LEU A 108 -6.82 -12.96 6.68
N ILE A 109 -6.28 -12.06 7.50
CA ILE A 109 -6.90 -11.62 8.76
C ILE A 109 -8.25 -10.88 8.52
N GLY A 110 -8.39 -10.23 7.38
CA GLY A 110 -9.60 -9.47 7.01
C GLY A 110 -9.51 -7.97 7.26
N ASP A 111 -8.34 -7.47 7.65
CA ASP A 111 -8.08 -6.03 7.76
C ASP A 111 -7.94 -5.37 6.38
N MET A 112 -7.47 -6.13 5.39
CA MET A 112 -7.25 -5.68 4.01
C MET A 112 -7.94 -6.60 2.98
N SER A 113 -7.96 -6.13 1.74
CA SER A 113 -8.40 -6.81 0.53
C SER A 113 -7.25 -6.82 -0.50
N LEU A 114 -7.29 -7.67 -1.52
CA LEU A 114 -6.29 -7.62 -2.60
C LEU A 114 -6.36 -6.27 -3.33
N VAL A 115 -7.58 -5.83 -3.63
CA VAL A 115 -7.86 -4.55 -4.29
C VAL A 115 -8.72 -3.67 -3.39
N GLY A 116 -8.29 -2.43 -3.17
CA GLY A 116 -8.96 -1.46 -2.32
C GLY A 116 -8.16 -0.14 -2.21
N PRO A 117 -8.74 0.91 -1.61
CA PRO A 117 -8.02 2.16 -1.34
C PRO A 117 -6.77 1.94 -0.49
N ARG A 118 -5.73 2.75 -0.67
CA ARG A 118 -4.51 2.63 0.13
C ARG A 118 -4.79 2.92 1.62
N PRO A 119 -4.35 2.07 2.57
CA PRO A 119 -4.54 2.33 4.01
C PRO A 119 -3.98 3.69 4.42
N SER A 120 -4.73 4.44 5.22
CA SER A 120 -4.32 5.80 5.62
C SER A 120 -3.57 5.83 6.93
N LEU A 121 -2.79 6.88 7.12
CA LEU A 121 -2.17 7.16 8.41
C LEU A 121 -3.26 7.50 9.44
N THR A 122 -2.94 7.26 10.70
CA THR A 122 -3.79 7.59 11.86
C THR A 122 -3.66 9.05 12.31
N THR A 123 -3.07 9.92 11.48
CA THR A 123 -2.79 11.33 11.82
C THR A 123 -4.04 12.18 11.94
N THR A 124 -5.09 11.85 11.17
CA THR A 124 -6.39 12.52 11.26
C THR A 124 -7.40 11.54 11.84
N PRO A 125 -8.12 11.89 12.91
CA PRO A 125 -9.20 11.07 13.46
C PRO A 125 -10.34 10.88 12.45
N TYR A 126 -11.02 9.73 12.50
CA TYR A 126 -12.12 9.42 11.58
C TYR A 126 -13.30 10.41 11.70
N SER A 127 -13.53 10.98 12.88
CA SER A 127 -14.55 12.02 13.13
C SER A 127 -14.34 13.29 12.31
N GLU A 128 -13.09 13.59 11.95
CA GLU A 128 -12.70 14.78 11.18
C GLU A 128 -12.60 14.51 9.68
N TYR A 129 -12.96 13.31 9.23
CA TYR A 129 -12.89 12.97 7.80
C TYR A 129 -13.95 13.73 7.02
N SER A 130 -13.52 14.33 5.91
CA SER A 130 -14.45 14.78 4.87
C SER A 130 -15.24 13.59 4.31
N GLU A 131 -16.39 13.86 3.68
CA GLU A 131 -17.25 12.82 3.12
C GLU A 131 -16.52 11.94 2.09
N VAL A 132 -15.63 12.52 1.28
CA VAL A 132 -14.76 11.77 0.36
C VAL A 132 -13.83 10.82 1.12
N ARG A 133 -13.24 11.26 2.23
CA ARG A 133 -12.36 10.42 3.07
C ARG A 133 -13.14 9.32 3.80
N LYS A 134 -14.34 9.60 4.30
CA LYS A 134 -15.24 8.57 4.88
C LYS A 134 -15.63 7.55 3.82
N LYS A 135 -15.93 8.01 2.61
CA LYS A 135 -16.34 7.16 1.50
C LYS A 135 -15.28 6.14 1.12
N ARG A 136 -14.03 6.55 0.96
CA ARG A 136 -12.93 5.61 0.64
C ARG A 136 -12.70 4.57 1.72
N VAL A 137 -12.90 4.91 3.01
CA VAL A 137 -12.80 3.91 4.09
C VAL A 137 -14.10 3.13 4.34
N SER A 138 -15.13 3.27 3.50
CA SER A 138 -16.35 2.47 3.59
C SER A 138 -16.15 0.99 3.21
N ILE A 139 -15.03 0.68 2.56
CA ILE A 139 -14.61 -0.66 2.15
C ILE A 139 -13.25 -1.00 2.75
N CYS A 140 -12.87 -2.28 2.73
CA CYS A 140 -11.54 -2.68 3.18
C CYS A 140 -10.48 -2.03 2.29
N PRO A 141 -9.39 -1.50 2.88
CA PRO A 141 -8.26 -1.02 2.10
C PRO A 141 -7.58 -2.17 1.36
N GLY A 142 -6.79 -1.84 0.34
CA GLY A 142 -6.18 -2.79 -0.58
C GLY A 142 -4.67 -2.90 -0.43
N VAL A 143 -4.11 -4.06 -0.79
CA VAL A 143 -2.67 -4.19 -1.11
C VAL A 143 -2.35 -3.31 -2.33
N THR A 144 -3.20 -3.40 -3.35
CA THR A 144 -3.24 -2.44 -4.47
C THR A 144 -4.60 -1.75 -4.56
N GLY A 145 -4.67 -0.64 -5.29
CA GLY A 145 -5.89 0.15 -5.45
C GLY A 145 -5.95 0.88 -6.78
N TYR A 146 -7.12 1.41 -7.09
CA TYR A 146 -7.35 2.14 -8.34
C TYR A 146 -6.41 3.33 -8.50
N SER A 147 -6.32 4.20 -7.48
CA SER A 147 -5.40 5.35 -7.49
C SER A 147 -3.93 4.92 -7.61
N GLN A 148 -3.54 3.85 -6.89
CA GLN A 148 -2.20 3.27 -6.91
C GLN A 148 -1.84 2.65 -8.27
N ALA A 149 -2.78 2.05 -8.99
CA ALA A 149 -2.50 1.40 -10.27
C ALA A 149 -2.42 2.39 -11.44
N TYR A 150 -3.33 3.37 -11.47
CA TYR A 150 -3.48 4.30 -12.61
C TYR A 150 -2.61 5.55 -12.50
N TYR A 151 -2.43 6.09 -11.29
CA TYR A 151 -1.80 7.40 -11.11
C TYR A 151 -0.52 7.36 -10.27
N ARG A 152 -0.46 6.52 -9.22
CA ARG A 152 0.69 6.45 -8.30
C ARG A 152 1.03 7.82 -7.70
N ASN A 153 2.18 8.39 -8.06
CA ASN A 153 2.67 9.67 -7.57
C ASN A 153 2.52 10.80 -8.60
N SER A 154 1.75 10.58 -9.67
CA SER A 154 1.46 11.59 -10.70
C SER A 154 0.33 12.55 -10.34
N ILE A 155 -0.34 12.35 -9.21
CA ILE A 155 -1.44 13.18 -8.73
C ILE A 155 -1.27 13.48 -7.25
N GLY A 156 -1.87 14.58 -6.79
CA GLY A 156 -1.83 15.00 -5.39
C GLY A 156 -2.62 14.10 -4.45
N GLN A 157 -2.39 14.23 -3.15
CA GLN A 157 -3.04 13.39 -2.14
C GLN A 157 -4.58 13.49 -2.15
N ASP A 158 -5.13 14.68 -2.36
CA ASP A 158 -6.59 14.87 -2.40
C ASP A 158 -7.25 14.26 -3.63
N GLU A 159 -6.56 14.27 -4.78
CA GLU A 159 -7.03 13.59 -5.99
C GLU A 159 -7.04 12.07 -5.80
N LYS A 160 -6.01 11.51 -5.14
CA LYS A 160 -6.01 10.08 -4.77
C LYS A 160 -7.22 9.73 -3.92
N PHE A 161 -7.60 10.59 -2.97
CA PHE A 161 -8.79 10.37 -2.14
C PHE A 161 -10.08 10.37 -2.96
N LYS A 162 -10.22 11.25 -3.95
CA LYS A 162 -11.38 11.27 -4.86
C LYS A 162 -11.46 9.98 -5.69
N TYR A 163 -10.35 9.53 -6.27
CA TYR A 163 -10.32 8.30 -7.06
C TYR A 163 -10.53 7.03 -6.22
N ASP A 164 -10.05 7.02 -4.97
CA ASP A 164 -10.31 5.95 -4.03
C ASP A 164 -11.80 5.91 -3.62
N ALA A 165 -12.43 7.07 -3.42
CA ALA A 165 -13.86 7.16 -3.14
C ALA A 165 -14.69 6.69 -4.35
N TYR A 166 -14.29 7.09 -5.57
CA TYR A 166 -14.88 6.61 -6.81
C TYR A 166 -14.79 5.07 -6.93
N TYR A 167 -13.63 4.48 -6.64
CA TYR A 167 -13.50 3.03 -6.61
C TYR A 167 -14.42 2.39 -5.57
N ALA A 168 -14.55 2.97 -4.37
CA ALA A 168 -15.44 2.45 -3.33
C ALA A 168 -16.92 2.40 -3.73
N ASP A 169 -17.36 3.33 -4.59
CA ASP A 169 -18.68 3.34 -5.23
C ASP A 169 -18.83 2.32 -6.35
N ASN A 170 -17.76 2.07 -7.12
CA ASN A 170 -17.82 1.33 -8.37
C ASN A 170 -17.21 -0.08 -8.30
N VAL A 171 -17.08 -0.64 -7.08
CA VAL A 171 -16.48 -1.96 -6.87
C VAL A 171 -17.23 -3.05 -7.64
N THR A 172 -16.58 -3.58 -8.68
CA THR A 172 -17.04 -4.70 -9.49
C THR A 172 -15.89 -5.66 -9.76
N PHE A 173 -16.20 -6.91 -10.11
CA PHE A 173 -15.20 -7.91 -10.45
C PHE A 173 -14.28 -7.46 -11.59
N TRP A 174 -14.86 -6.89 -12.65
CA TRP A 174 -14.10 -6.38 -13.78
C TRP A 174 -13.22 -5.18 -13.43
N MET A 175 -13.66 -4.32 -12.50
CA MET A 175 -12.83 -3.22 -12.02
C MET A 175 -11.62 -3.75 -11.26
N ASP A 176 -11.79 -4.77 -10.41
CA ASP A 176 -10.68 -5.39 -9.69
C ASP A 176 -9.68 -6.06 -10.64
N ILE A 177 -10.15 -6.79 -11.65
CA ILE A 177 -9.28 -7.35 -12.71
C ILE A 177 -8.47 -6.25 -13.40
N LYS A 178 -9.13 -5.15 -13.81
CA LYS A 178 -8.45 -4.02 -14.46
C LYS A 178 -7.38 -3.42 -13.56
N VAL A 179 -7.67 -3.25 -12.27
CA VAL A 179 -6.70 -2.73 -11.29
C VAL A 179 -5.52 -3.70 -11.13
N LEU A 180 -5.75 -5.00 -10.96
CA LEU A 180 -4.68 -6.00 -10.83
C LEU A 180 -3.77 -6.04 -12.06
N PHE A 181 -4.36 -6.10 -13.26
CA PHE A 181 -3.60 -6.10 -14.51
C PHE A 181 -2.78 -4.82 -14.69
N LYS A 182 -3.40 -3.66 -14.39
CA LYS A 182 -2.71 -2.37 -14.44
C LYS A 182 -1.56 -2.33 -13.42
N THR A 183 -1.76 -2.82 -12.20
CA THR A 183 -0.70 -2.88 -11.18
C THR A 183 0.48 -3.72 -11.64
N PHE A 184 0.23 -4.93 -12.17
CA PHE A 184 1.27 -5.80 -12.71
C PHE A 184 2.12 -5.06 -13.76
N TRP A 185 1.47 -4.40 -14.73
CA TRP A 185 2.18 -3.63 -15.75
C TRP A 185 2.95 -2.45 -15.17
N THR A 186 2.37 -1.69 -14.24
CA THR A 186 3.03 -0.51 -13.67
C THR A 186 4.22 -0.91 -12.78
N VAL A 187 4.19 -2.06 -12.10
CA VAL A 187 5.35 -2.60 -11.34
C VAL A 187 6.47 -3.01 -12.29
N ILE A 188 6.18 -3.80 -13.32
CA ILE A 188 7.19 -4.23 -14.32
C ILE A 188 7.80 -3.02 -15.04
N ALA A 189 6.98 -2.06 -15.44
CA ALA A 189 7.44 -0.88 -16.16
C ALA A 189 8.19 0.15 -15.29
N ASN A 190 8.23 -0.03 -13.96
CA ASN A 190 8.86 0.91 -13.00
C ASN A 190 8.41 2.38 -13.18
N LYS A 191 7.17 2.63 -13.62
CA LYS A 191 6.69 3.99 -13.90
C LYS A 191 6.22 4.73 -12.64
N ASN A 192 6.51 6.04 -12.55
CA ASN A 192 6.03 6.96 -11.51
C ASN A 192 6.30 6.51 -10.07
N ILE A 193 7.51 6.00 -9.80
CA ILE A 193 7.92 5.56 -8.46
C ILE A 193 8.16 6.76 -7.54
N ASN A 194 8.71 7.86 -8.07
CA ASN A 194 9.08 9.03 -7.29
C ASN A 194 8.21 10.23 -7.59
N THR A 195 7.88 10.99 -6.55
CA THR A 195 7.07 12.22 -6.67
C THR A 195 7.84 13.32 -7.43
N GLY A 196 9.17 13.39 -7.26
CA GLY A 196 10.01 14.42 -7.87
C GLY A 196 10.16 14.34 -9.40
N GLU A 197 9.99 13.15 -10.00
CA GLU A 197 9.94 13.02 -11.46
C GLU A 197 8.55 13.35 -12.02
N SER A 198 7.49 13.06 -11.26
CA SER A 198 6.11 13.24 -11.73
C SER A 198 5.63 14.69 -11.76
N MET A 199 6.20 15.60 -10.94
CA MET A 199 5.86 17.03 -10.97
C MET A 199 6.67 17.86 -12.00
N LYS A 200 7.50 17.21 -12.83
CA LYS A 200 8.28 17.86 -13.89
C LYS A 200 7.60 17.85 -15.27
N LYS A 201 6.31 17.48 -15.35
CA LYS A 201 5.53 17.51 -16.59
C LYS A 201 4.29 18.37 -16.43
#